data_AF-A0A6I9NQY1-F1
#
_entry.id   AF-A0A6I9NQY1-F1
#
_cell.length_a   1.000
_cell.length_b   1.000
_cell.length_c   1.000
_cell.angle_alpha   90.00
_cell.angle_beta   90.00
_cell.angle_gamma   90.00
#
_symmetry.space_group_name_H-M   'P 1'
#
loop_
_entity.id
_entity.type
_entity.pdbx_description
1 polymer ?
#
loop_
_entity_poly.entity_id
_entity_poly.type
_entity_poly.pdbx_seq_one_letter_code
_entity_poly.pdbx_strand_id
1 'polypeptide(L)'
;MTTEGKLWSWGRNEKGQLGHGDTKRLEAPKLIEALADQVIVAAACGRNHTLALTENGTAYSFGENKLGQLGQGNQTDAVLSPAPVSQH
;
A
#
# COMPACT_ATOMS: atom_id res chain seq x y z
N MET A 1 -6.53 -6.44 -8.12
CA MET A 1 -7.66 -5.53 -7.89
C MET A 1 -8.89 -6.14 -8.53
N THR A 2 -10.05 -6.07 -7.88
CA THR A 2 -11.31 -6.59 -8.43
C THR A 2 -11.99 -5.54 -9.32
N THR A 3 -13.03 -5.92 -10.05
CA THR A 3 -13.89 -5.00 -10.82
C THR A 3 -14.65 -4.00 -9.93
N GLU A 4 -14.81 -4.30 -8.65
CA GLU A 4 -15.41 -3.43 -7.63
C GLU A 4 -14.37 -2.48 -6.98
N GLY A 5 -13.14 -2.44 -7.49
CA GLY A 5 -12.07 -1.60 -6.97
C GLY A 5 -11.46 -2.08 -5.65
N LYS A 6 -11.71 -3.33 -5.23
CA LYS A 6 -11.10 -3.87 -4.00
C LYS A 6 -9.66 -4.29 -4.24
N LEU A 7 -8.76 -3.91 -3.34
CA LEU A 7 -7.34 -4.24 -3.40
C LEU A 7 -6.99 -5.40 -2.48
N TRP A 8 -6.40 -6.42 -3.07
CA TRP A 8 -5.94 -7.64 -2.40
C TRP A 8 -4.45 -7.78 -2.62
N SER A 9 -3.73 -8.22 -1.59
CA SER A 9 -2.28 -8.41 -1.64
C SER A 9 -1.87 -9.73 -0.98
N TRP A 10 -0.75 -10.29 -1.42
CA TRP A 10 -0.14 -11.50 -0.90
C TRP A 10 1.33 -11.59 -1.31
N GLY A 11 2.07 -12.54 -0.75
CA GLY A 11 3.48 -12.77 -1.01
C GLY A 11 4.38 -12.20 0.08
N ARG A 12 5.55 -11.70 -0.32
CA ARG A 12 6.60 -11.19 0.57
C ARG A 12 6.15 -9.89 1.27
N ASN A 13 6.37 -9.80 2.59
CA ASN A 13 5.90 -8.67 3.40
C ASN A 13 6.94 -8.13 4.40
N GLU A 14 8.24 -8.38 4.20
CA GLU A 14 9.29 -8.01 5.17
C GLU A 14 9.38 -6.50 5.47
N LYS A 15 8.79 -5.66 4.61
CA LYS A 15 8.73 -4.20 4.76
C LYS A 15 7.30 -3.67 4.90
N GLY A 16 6.31 -4.53 5.10
CA GLY A 16 4.91 -4.10 5.15
C GLY A 16 4.31 -3.76 3.78
N GLN A 17 4.96 -4.18 2.68
CA GLN A 17 4.52 -3.86 1.32
C GLN A 17 3.16 -4.48 0.94
N LEU A 18 2.59 -5.34 1.78
CA LEU A 18 1.23 -5.86 1.61
C LEU A 18 0.15 -4.95 2.23
N GLY A 19 0.50 -4.05 3.17
CA GLY A 19 -0.44 -3.08 3.72
C GLY A 19 -1.41 -3.61 4.79
N HIS A 20 -1.09 -4.73 5.44
CA HIS A 20 -1.96 -5.36 6.45
C HIS A 20 -1.65 -4.96 7.90
N GLY A 21 -0.81 -3.95 8.12
CA GLY A 21 -0.41 -3.51 9.46
C GLY A 21 0.62 -4.41 10.15
N ASP A 22 1.20 -5.37 9.42
CA ASP A 22 2.26 -6.25 9.91
C ASP A 22 3.31 -6.53 8.82
N THR A 23 4.33 -7.33 9.15
CA THR A 23 5.40 -7.77 8.24
C THR A 23 5.34 -9.27 7.92
N LYS A 24 4.19 -9.91 8.14
CA LYS A 24 4.02 -11.35 7.94
C LYS A 24 3.77 -11.67 6.46
N ARG A 25 4.49 -12.65 5.93
CA ARG A 25 4.27 -13.20 4.59
C ARG A 25 2.87 -13.81 4.51
N LEU A 26 2.20 -13.64 3.37
CA LEU A 26 0.91 -14.26 3.09
C LEU A 26 1.03 -15.17 1.86
N GLU A 27 0.52 -16.40 1.94
CA GLU A 27 0.56 -17.34 0.81
C GLU A 27 -0.69 -17.28 -0.08
N ALA A 28 -1.74 -16.59 0.38
CA ALA A 28 -2.98 -16.42 -0.36
C ALA A 28 -3.42 -14.94 -0.35
N PRO A 29 -4.15 -14.49 -1.38
CA PRO A 29 -4.71 -13.14 -1.43
C PRO A 29 -5.51 -12.82 -0.17
N LYS A 30 -5.23 -11.66 0.44
CA LYS A 30 -6.01 -11.10 1.54
C LYS A 30 -6.43 -9.68 1.19
N LEU A 31 -7.65 -9.30 1.57
CA LEU A 31 -8.16 -7.94 1.41
C LEU A 31 -7.31 -6.97 2.25
N ILE A 32 -6.96 -5.84 1.67
CA ILE A 32 -6.35 -4.73 2.41
C ILE A 32 -7.47 -3.95 3.09
N GLU A 33 -7.82 -4.35 4.32
CA GLU A 33 -8.96 -3.77 5.08
C GLU A 33 -8.88 -2.24 5.21
N ALA A 34 -7.66 -1.69 5.35
CA ALA A 34 -7.44 -0.24 5.44
C ALA A 34 -7.84 0.54 4.18
N LEU A 35 -8.04 -0.14 3.04
CA LEU A 35 -8.51 0.43 1.77
C LEU A 35 -9.86 -0.15 1.34
N ALA A 36 -10.56 -0.90 2.22
CA ALA A 36 -11.82 -1.55 1.86
C ALA A 36 -12.93 -0.55 1.52
N ASP A 37 -12.91 0.65 2.12
CA ASP A 37 -13.88 1.73 1.86
C ASP A 37 -13.49 2.62 0.67
N GLN A 38 -12.39 2.31 -0.02
CA GLN A 38 -11.92 3.04 -1.19
C GLN A 38 -12.15 2.23 -2.46
N VAL A 39 -12.45 2.91 -3.56
CA VAL A 39 -12.41 2.32 -4.90
C VAL A 39 -11.04 2.56 -5.48
N ILE A 40 -10.21 1.51 -5.53
CA ILE A 40 -8.89 1.57 -6.16
C ILE A 40 -9.07 1.44 -7.67
N VAL A 41 -8.37 2.29 -8.44
CA VAL A 41 -8.40 2.30 -9.92
C VAL A 41 -7.04 1.96 -10.52
N ALA A 42 -5.96 2.13 -9.77
CA ALA A 42 -4.62 1.73 -10.19
C ALA A 42 -3.79 1.30 -8.98
N ALA A 43 -2.84 0.38 -9.21
CA ALA A 43 -1.84 0.00 -8.22
C ALA A 43 -0.51 -0.30 -8.90
N ALA A 44 0.60 -0.03 -8.22
CA ALA A 44 1.95 -0.32 -8.68
C ALA A 44 2.78 -0.88 -7.53
N CYS A 45 3.65 -1.86 -7.85
CA CYS A 45 4.53 -2.49 -6.88
C CYS A 45 5.99 -2.16 -7.22
N GLY A 46 6.68 -1.52 -6.28
CA GLY A 46 8.14 -1.43 -6.28
C GLY A 46 8.78 -2.67 -5.67
N ARG A 47 10.09 -2.62 -5.42
CA ARG A 47 10.83 -3.75 -4.81
C ARG A 47 10.27 -4.14 -3.44
N ASN A 48 10.00 -3.15 -2.60
CA ASN A 48 9.57 -3.31 -1.21
C ASN A 48 8.47 -2.30 -0.82
N HIS A 49 7.79 -1.68 -1.77
CA HIS A 49 6.74 -0.70 -1.52
C HIS A 49 5.63 -0.83 -2.55
N THR A 50 4.47 -0.30 -2.22
CA THR A 50 3.26 -0.37 -3.04
C THR A 50 2.58 0.99 -3.06
N LEU A 51 2.05 1.34 -4.23
CA LEU A 51 1.23 2.53 -4.46
C LEU A 51 -0.16 2.08 -4.89
N ALA A 52 -1.19 2.77 -4.42
CA ALA A 52 -2.58 2.58 -4.81
C ALA A 52 -3.23 3.94 -5.07
N LEU A 53 -3.95 4.07 -6.19
CA LEU A 53 -4.67 5.29 -6.56
C LEU A 53 -6.17 5.03 -6.45
N THR A 54 -6.89 5.90 -5.76
CA THR A 54 -8.36 5.84 -5.68
C THR A 54 -9.01 6.55 -6.86
N GLU A 55 -10.29 6.25 -7.11
CA GLU A 55 -11.10 6.94 -8.13
C GLU A 55 -11.19 8.45 -7.91
N ASN A 56 -11.10 8.89 -6.65
CA ASN A 56 -11.14 10.30 -6.26
C ASN A 56 -9.77 11.00 -6.40
N GLY A 57 -8.76 10.32 -6.94
CA GLY A 57 -7.41 10.87 -7.15
C GLY A 57 -6.50 10.84 -5.92
N THR A 58 -6.94 10.24 -4.80
CA THR A 58 -6.09 10.07 -3.62
C THR A 58 -5.10 8.93 -3.84
N ALA A 59 -3.81 9.22 -3.70
CA ALA A 59 -2.77 8.20 -3.72
C ALA A 59 -2.45 7.73 -2.29
N TYR A 60 -2.33 6.41 -2.12
CA TYR A 60 -1.87 5.76 -0.91
C TYR A 60 -0.56 5.04 -1.17
N SER A 61 0.32 5.03 -0.18
CA SER A 61 1.61 4.38 -0.23
C SER A 61 1.90 3.61 1.05
N PHE A 62 2.54 2.45 0.93
CA PHE A 62 2.91 1.56 2.04
C PHE A 62 4.10 0.68 1.66
N GLY A 63 4.78 0.13 2.66
CA GLY A 63 6.02 -0.63 2.50
C GLY A 63 7.25 0.14 2.99
N GLU A 64 8.41 -0.15 2.41
CA GLU A 64 9.69 0.49 2.75
C GLU A 64 9.66 1.99 2.46
N ASN A 65 10.19 2.81 3.39
CA ASN A 65 10.26 4.27 3.24
C ASN A 65 11.64 4.86 3.57
N LYS A 66 12.70 4.03 3.55
CA LYS A 66 14.06 4.44 3.96
C LYS A 66 14.62 5.63 3.19
N LEU A 67 14.19 5.78 1.94
CA LEU A 67 14.63 6.82 1.03
C LEU A 67 13.54 7.86 0.76
N GLY A 68 12.40 7.80 1.47
CA GLY A 68 11.26 8.68 1.25
C GLY A 68 10.42 8.29 0.03
N GLN A 69 10.57 7.06 -0.49
CA GLN A 69 9.88 6.59 -1.70
C GLN A 69 8.35 6.57 -1.58
N LEU A 70 7.80 6.70 -0.37
CA LEU A 70 6.36 6.75 -0.15
C LEU A 70 5.76 8.16 -0.35
N GLY A 71 6.57 9.21 -0.46
CA GLY A 71 6.07 10.58 -0.71
C GLY A 71 5.24 11.17 0.44
N GLN A 72 5.49 10.74 1.68
CA GLN A 72 4.73 11.16 2.87
C GLN A 72 5.40 12.32 3.62
N GLY A 73 6.39 12.99 3.01
CA GLY A 73 7.14 14.09 3.64
C GLY A 73 8.09 13.66 4.78
N ASN A 74 8.34 12.36 4.93
CA ASN A 74 9.22 11.81 5.96
C ASN A 74 9.99 10.58 5.44
N GLN A 75 10.97 10.14 6.22
CA GLN A 75 11.73 8.91 5.99
C GLN A 75 11.63 8.02 7.24
N THR A 76 11.18 6.79 7.04
CA THR A 76 11.04 5.76 8.08
C THR A 76 11.47 4.42 7.52
N ASP A 77 11.74 3.42 8.36
CA ASP A 77 12.12 2.10 7.84
C ASP A 77 11.02 1.47 6.98
N ALA A 78 9.77 1.54 7.47
CA ALA A 78 8.60 0.97 6.82
C ALA A 78 7.32 1.64 7.31
N VAL A 79 6.30 1.60 6.46
CA VAL A 79 4.92 2.00 6.74
C VAL A 79 4.04 0.79 6.47
N LEU A 80 3.52 0.17 7.54
CA LEU A 80 2.90 -1.16 7.48
C LEU A 80 1.44 -1.15 7.01
N SER A 81 0.79 0.01 7.10
CA SER A 81 -0.59 0.23 6.67
C SER A 81 -0.62 1.35 5.63
N PRO A 82 -1.50 1.27 4.61
CA PRO A 82 -1.68 2.33 3.62
C PRO A 82 -1.85 3.69 4.27
N ALA A 83 -1.02 4.65 3.87
CA ALA A 83 -1.13 6.04 4.30
C ALA A 83 -1.17 6.96 3.08
N PRO A 84 -1.89 8.08 3.16
CA PRO A 84 -2.02 9.01 2.04
C PRO A 84 -0.66 9.63 1.71
N VAL A 85 -0.39 9.75 0.41
CA VAL A 85 0.74 10.52 -0.11
C VAL A 85 0.46 12.00 0.14
N SER A 86 1.48 12.75 0.58
CA SER A 86 1.33 14.18 0.84
C SER A 86 1.22 14.94 -0.49
N GLN A 87 0.19 15.78 -0.61
CA GLN A 87 0.10 16.78 -1.68
C GLN A 87 0.78 18.04 -1.15
N HIS A 88 1.89 18.44 -1.77
CA HIS A 88 2.58 19.70 -1.46
C HIS A 88 1.79 20.91 -1.97
#